data_AF-C4LZ18-F1
#
_entry.id   AF-C4LZ18-F1
#
_cell.length_a   1.000
_cell.length_b   1.000
_cell.length_c   1.000
_cell.angle_alpha   90.00
_cell.angle_beta   90.00
_cell.angle_gamma   90.00
#
_symmetry.space_group_name_H-M   'P 1'
#
loop_
_entity.id
_entity.type
_entity.pdbx_description
1 polymer ?
#
loop_
_entity_poly.entity_id
_entity_poly.type
_entity_poly.pdbx_seq_one_letter_code
_entity_poly.pdbx_strand_id
1 'polypeptide(L)'
;MTAIQMYNKIIPCGNSVEFQGIEDGVSLFIKNIALFPTKEGDGYAQLYIYENEQKIMLYRLDEQTIPNQVCTMTLIEKGKSKELFIEGKGQVQLTGYLV
;
A
#
# COMPACT_ATOMS: atom_id res chain seq x y z
N MET A 1 -17.67 -12.73 -16.76
CA MET A 1 -16.21 -12.96 -16.55
C MET A 1 -15.70 -11.79 -15.75
N THR A 2 -15.26 -12.00 -14.51
CA THR A 2 -14.61 -10.95 -13.71
C THR A 2 -13.19 -10.78 -14.23
N ALA A 3 -12.84 -9.59 -14.71
CA ALA A 3 -11.52 -9.32 -15.26
C ALA A 3 -10.54 -9.04 -14.10
N ILE A 4 -9.57 -9.93 -13.90
CA ILE A 4 -8.49 -9.69 -12.95
C ILE A 4 -7.54 -8.66 -13.55
N GLN A 5 -7.42 -7.50 -12.92
CA GLN A 5 -6.53 -6.43 -13.37
C GLN A 5 -5.34 -6.28 -12.42
N MET A 6 -4.13 -6.23 -12.96
CA MET A 6 -2.93 -5.98 -12.15
C MET A 6 -2.96 -4.55 -11.57
N TYR A 7 -2.72 -4.44 -10.27
CA TYR A 7 -2.50 -3.18 -9.57
C TYR A 7 -1.01 -3.05 -9.23
N ASN A 8 -0.34 -2.05 -9.79
CA ASN A 8 1.06 -1.76 -9.52
C ASN A 8 1.25 -0.25 -9.43
N LYS A 9 1.61 0.26 -8.25
CA LYS A 9 1.76 1.69 -7.98
C LYS A 9 3.03 1.95 -7.20
N ILE A 10 3.77 2.97 -7.61
CA ILE A 10 4.93 3.50 -6.87
C ILE A 10 4.51 4.85 -6.29
N ILE A 11 4.68 5.01 -4.99
CA ILE A 11 4.16 6.15 -4.23
C ILE A 11 5.31 6.70 -3.37
N PRO A 12 5.70 7.97 -3.55
CA PRO A 12 6.68 8.60 -2.66
C PRO A 12 6.11 8.79 -1.25
N CYS A 13 6.92 8.55 -0.23
CA CYS A 13 6.55 8.86 1.15
C CYS A 13 6.24 10.35 1.31
N GLY A 14 5.33 10.68 2.24
CA GLY A 14 4.77 12.01 2.42
C GLY A 14 3.52 12.29 1.56
N ASN A 15 3.05 11.32 0.78
CA ASN A 15 1.83 11.44 -0.04
C ASN A 15 0.74 10.45 0.41
N SER A 16 -0.48 10.71 -0.03
CA SER A 16 -1.56 9.73 -0.06
C SER A 16 -1.85 9.28 -1.50
N VAL A 17 -2.47 8.11 -1.64
CA VAL A 17 -2.99 7.62 -2.91
C VAL A 17 -4.41 7.11 -2.71
N GLU A 18 -5.31 7.54 -3.58
CA GLU A 18 -6.66 7.00 -3.61
C GLU A 18 -6.68 5.58 -4.20
N PHE A 19 -7.47 4.70 -3.59
CA PHE A 19 -7.73 3.39 -4.16
C PHE A 19 -8.73 3.52 -5.32
N GLN A 20 -8.23 3.36 -6.55
CA GLN A 20 -9.04 3.43 -7.76
C GLN A 20 -9.52 2.04 -8.19
N GLY A 21 -10.72 1.97 -8.76
CA GLY A 21 -11.27 0.74 -9.35
C GLY A 21 -11.90 -0.24 -8.35
N ILE A 22 -12.13 0.18 -7.10
CA ILE A 22 -12.87 -0.61 -6.10
C ILE A 22 -14.35 -0.25 -6.20
N GLU A 23 -15.16 -1.20 -6.65
CA GLU A 23 -16.61 -1.05 -6.89
C GLU A 23 -17.40 -2.24 -6.35
N ASP A 24 -18.73 -2.26 -6.53
CA ASP A 24 -19.55 -3.35 -5.98
C ASP A 24 -19.17 -4.69 -6.60
N GLY A 25 -18.67 -5.62 -5.77
CA GLY A 25 -18.17 -6.92 -6.22
C GLY A 25 -16.74 -6.93 -6.75
N VAL A 26 -16.01 -5.80 -6.67
CA VAL A 26 -14.59 -5.71 -7.03
C VAL A 26 -13.78 -5.19 -5.85
N SER A 27 -12.74 -5.93 -5.46
CA SER A 27 -11.87 -5.60 -4.33
C SER A 27 -10.42 -5.46 -4.76
N LEU A 28 -9.65 -4.62 -4.07
CA LEU A 28 -8.21 -4.56 -4.25
C LEU A 28 -7.54 -5.55 -3.30
N PHE A 29 -6.88 -6.54 -3.87
CA PHE A 29 -6.02 -7.49 -3.16
C PHE A 29 -4.55 -7.07 -3.28
N ILE A 30 -3.97 -6.55 -2.20
CA ILE A 30 -2.55 -6.19 -2.12
C ILE A 30 -1.75 -7.43 -1.73
N LYS A 31 -0.79 -7.80 -2.58
CA LYS A 31 0.06 -8.98 -2.43
C LYS A 31 1.44 -8.66 -1.86
N ASN A 32 2.01 -7.52 -2.23
CA ASN A 32 3.35 -7.12 -1.80
C ASN A 32 3.45 -5.62 -1.62
N ILE A 33 4.22 -5.21 -0.62
CA ILE A 33 4.57 -3.83 -0.33
C ILE A 33 6.08 -3.79 -0.14
N ALA A 34 6.79 -3.05 -0.99
CA ALA A 34 8.25 -2.95 -0.94
C ALA A 34 8.70 -1.50 -0.82
N LEU A 35 9.72 -1.24 -0.01
CA LEU A 35 10.34 0.08 0.10
C LEU A 35 11.60 0.10 -0.78
N PHE A 36 11.69 1.09 -1.66
CA PHE A 36 12.86 1.30 -2.49
C PHE A 36 14.04 1.78 -1.64
N PRO A 37 15.25 1.26 -1.88
CA PRO A 37 16.46 1.77 -1.25
C PRO A 37 16.67 3.25 -1.53
N THR A 38 17.10 3.98 -0.51
CA THR A 38 17.51 5.39 -0.61
C THR A 38 19.02 5.48 -0.82
N LYS A 39 19.53 6.68 -1.15
CA LYS A 39 20.99 6.86 -1.29
C LYS A 39 21.69 6.80 0.08
N GLU A 40 21.01 7.27 1.11
CA GLU A 40 21.54 7.41 2.46
C GLU A 40 21.38 6.12 3.29
N GLY A 41 20.58 5.15 2.85
CA GLY A 41 20.38 3.88 3.54
C GLY A 41 19.54 3.98 4.82
N ASP A 42 18.75 5.05 4.95
CA ASP A 42 17.93 5.38 6.12
C ASP A 42 16.44 5.51 5.75
N GLY A 43 16.03 4.94 4.62
CA GLY A 43 14.65 4.94 4.17
C GLY A 43 13.74 4.20 5.15
N TYR A 44 12.54 4.73 5.35
CA TYR A 44 11.49 4.03 6.11
C TYR A 44 10.11 4.48 5.62
N ALA A 45 9.13 3.61 5.75
CA ALA A 45 7.75 3.90 5.40
C ALA A 45 6.78 3.34 6.44
N GLN A 46 5.80 4.13 6.82
CA GLN A 46 4.66 3.72 7.63
C GLN A 46 3.39 3.92 6.82
N LEU A 47 2.64 2.84 6.62
CA LEU A 47 1.47 2.80 5.77
C LEU A 47 0.22 2.79 6.63
N TYR A 48 -0.71 3.69 6.33
CA TYR A 48 -1.95 3.85 7.08
C TYR A 48 -3.17 3.88 6.17
N ILE A 49 -4.29 3.37 6.68
CA ILE A 49 -5.63 3.60 6.13
C ILE A 49 -6.51 4.27 7.19
N TYR A 50 -7.63 4.83 6.76
CA TYR A 50 -8.66 5.30 7.67
C TYR A 50 -9.91 4.46 7.48
N GLU A 51 -10.33 3.79 8.55
CA GLU A 51 -11.61 3.09 8.60
C GLU A 51 -12.44 3.71 9.74
N ASN A 52 -13.66 4.17 9.44
CA ASN A 52 -14.54 4.83 10.42
C ASN A 52 -13.85 5.95 11.22
N GLU A 53 -13.13 6.83 10.51
CA GLU A 53 -12.33 7.95 11.07
C GLU A 53 -11.14 7.54 11.95
N GLN A 54 -10.88 6.23 12.11
CA GLN A 54 -9.73 5.73 12.84
C GLN A 54 -8.54 5.50 11.90
N LYS A 55 -7.40 6.11 12.22
CA LYS A 55 -6.12 5.88 11.55
C LYS A 55 -5.57 4.51 11.97
N ILE A 56 -5.50 3.57 11.04
CA ILE A 56 -5.00 2.21 11.26
C ILE A 56 -3.68 2.06 10.54
N MET A 57 -2.61 1.73 11.27
CA MET A 57 -1.32 1.36 10.67
C MET A 57 -1.40 -0.07 10.13
N LEU A 58 -1.11 -0.23 8.84
CA LEU A 58 -1.05 -1.54 8.20
C LEU A 58 0.35 -2.15 8.33
N TYR A 59 1.37 -1.41 7.91
CA TYR A 59 2.74 -1.90 7.82
C TYR A 59 3.75 -0.80 8.13
N ARG A 60 4.89 -1.23 8.66
CA ARG A 60 6.11 -0.43 8.75
C ARG A 60 7.22 -1.15 8.02
N LEU A 61 7.90 -0.43 7.13
CA LEU A 61 9.07 -0.87 6.39
C LEU A 61 10.26 0.01 6.78
N ASP A 62 11.44 -0.60 6.83
CA ASP A 62 12.68 0.05 7.20
C ASP A 62 13.79 -0.54 6.33
N GLU A 63 14.55 0.32 5.66
CA GLU A 63 15.61 -0.09 4.73
C GLU A 63 16.69 -0.93 5.38
N GLN A 64 16.88 -0.80 6.69
CA GLN A 64 17.83 -1.61 7.46
C GLN A 64 17.31 -3.02 7.73
N THR A 65 16.01 -3.26 7.54
CA THR A 65 15.39 -4.59 7.71
C THR A 65 15.41 -5.34 6.39
N ILE A 66 16.03 -6.53 6.36
CA ILE A 66 16.11 -7.38 5.18
C ILE A 66 15.18 -8.61 5.37
N PRO A 67 14.20 -8.84 4.49
CA PRO A 67 13.92 -8.05 3.29
C PRO A 67 13.12 -6.78 3.60
N ASN A 68 13.40 -5.68 2.88
CA ASN A 68 12.70 -4.41 3.02
C ASN A 68 11.35 -4.41 2.25
N GLN A 69 10.58 -5.47 2.46
CA GLN A 69 9.27 -5.68 1.87
C GLN A 69 8.44 -6.60 2.75
N VAL A 70 7.13 -6.49 2.60
CA VAL A 70 6.17 -7.39 3.24
C VAL A 70 5.30 -8.02 2.15
N CYS A 71 5.33 -9.35 2.11
CA CYS A 71 4.32 -10.14 1.43
C CYS A 71 3.07 -10.16 2.31
N THR A 72 1.95 -9.70 1.78
CA THR A 72 0.68 -9.57 2.51
C THR A 72 -0.47 -10.13 1.72
N MET A 73 -1.57 -10.40 2.40
CA MET A 73 -2.87 -10.71 1.82
C MET A 73 -3.88 -9.70 2.34
N THR A 74 -3.66 -8.42 2.02
CA THR A 74 -4.57 -7.35 2.46
C THR A 74 -5.65 -7.16 1.41
N LEU A 75 -6.92 -7.28 1.82
CA LEU A 75 -8.08 -7.03 0.97
C LEU A 75 -8.71 -5.69 1.34
N ILE A 76 -8.81 -4.79 0.36
CA ILE A 76 -9.49 -3.50 0.49
C ILE A 76 -10.79 -3.57 -0.31
N GLU A 77 -11.92 -3.42 0.38
CA GLU A 77 -13.26 -3.48 -0.18
C GLU A 77 -13.89 -2.08 -0.24
N LYS A 78 -14.93 -1.93 -1.07
CA LYS A 78 -15.64 -0.66 -1.22
C LYS A 78 -16.16 -0.18 0.14
N GLY A 79 -15.89 1.09 0.45
CA GLY A 79 -16.38 1.74 1.66
C GLY A 79 -15.57 1.46 2.93
N LYS A 80 -14.58 0.56 2.91
CA LYS A 80 -13.68 0.35 4.07
C LYS A 80 -12.68 1.48 4.25
N SER A 81 -11.94 1.80 3.20
CA SER A 81 -11.05 2.97 3.14
C SER A 81 -11.03 3.53 1.71
N LYS A 82 -10.82 4.85 1.59
CA LYS A 82 -10.74 5.54 0.29
C LYS A 82 -9.30 5.70 -0.21
N GLU A 83 -8.35 5.80 0.71
CA GLU A 83 -6.97 6.13 0.38
C GLU A 83 -5.98 5.44 1.32
N LEU A 84 -4.74 5.36 0.86
CA LEU A 84 -3.57 4.91 1.61
C LEU A 84 -2.66 6.11 1.85
N PHE A 85 -2.27 6.31 3.10
CA PHE A 85 -1.30 7.32 3.50
C PHE A 85 0.05 6.66 3.73
N ILE A 86 1.12 7.29 3.22
CA ILE A 86 2.48 6.79 3.41
C ILE A 86 3.31 7.89 4.06
N GLU A 87 3.69 7.70 5.31
CA GLU A 87 4.59 8.58 6.04
C GLU A 87 6.01 8.03 6.01
N GLY A 88 7.02 8.90 5.99
CA GLY A 88 8.42 8.50 6.11
C GLY A 88 9.32 9.08 5.01
N LYS A 89 10.39 8.35 4.69
CA LYS A 89 11.45 8.74 3.75
C LYS A 89 11.65 7.66 2.70
N GLY A 90 11.53 8.02 1.42
CA GLY A 90 11.75 7.12 0.28
C GLY A 90 10.50 6.93 -0.58
N GLN A 91 10.39 5.78 -1.24
CA GLN A 91 9.25 5.44 -2.11
C GLN A 91 8.82 4.00 -1.88
N VAL A 92 7.52 3.74 -1.91
CA VAL A 92 6.95 2.41 -1.72
C VAL A 92 6.31 1.92 -3.01
N GLN A 93 6.54 0.66 -3.35
CA GLN A 93 5.80 -0.06 -4.39
C GLN A 93 4.70 -0.91 -3.75
N LEU A 94 3.47 -0.75 -4.26
CA LEU A 94 2.34 -1.64 -3.98
C LEU A 94 2.09 -2.51 -5.21
N THR A 95 2.06 -3.82 -5.01
CA THR A 95 1.73 -4.79 -6.05
C THR A 95 0.57 -5.66 -5.60
N GLY A 96 -0.43 -5.81 -6.46
CA GLY A 96 -1.67 -6.50 -6.16
C GLY A 96 -2.54 -6.70 -7.40
N TYR A 97 -3.82 -6.96 -7.17
CA TYR A 97 -4.82 -7.21 -8.21
C TYR A 97 -6.17 -6.60 -7.80
N LEU A 98 -6.89 -6.04 -8.76
CA LEU A 98 -8.33 -5.81 -8.64
C LEU A 98 -9.02 -7.10 -9.08
N VAL A 99 -9.85 -7.67 -8.19
CA VAL A 99 -10.49 -8.98 -8.33
C VAL A 99 -11.95 -8.96 -7.93
#